data_AF-A0A920AS48-F1
#
_entry.id   AF-A0A920AS48-F1
#
_cell.length_a   1.000
_cell.length_b   1.000
_cell.length_c   1.000
_cell.angle_alpha   90.00
_cell.angle_beta   90.00
_cell.angle_gamma   90.00
#
_symmetry.space_group_name_H-M   'P 1'
#
loop_
_entity.id
_entity.type
_entity.pdbx_description
1 polymer ?
#
loop_
_entity_poly.entity_id
_entity_poly.type
_entity_poly.pdbx_seq_one_letter_code
_entity_poly.pdbx_strand_id
1 'polypeptide(L)' 'MNSEMGHEYLLIGCGNHGERLLKMLINRKLNTVVLETNKKRLIDLKDNYKEVKYVTFVNSLDNIDKQLNPNFKV' A
#
# COMPACT_ATOMS: atom_id res chain seq x y z
N MET A 1 -20.50 -14.38 2.45
CA MET A 1 -20.20 -13.08 3.10
C MET A 1 -18.83 -12.64 2.62
N ASN A 2 -18.76 -11.68 1.71
CA ASN A 2 -17.47 -11.07 1.33
C ASN A 2 -17.24 -9.94 2.32
N SER A 3 -16.49 -10.20 3.38
CA SER A 3 -15.91 -9.11 4.17
C SER A 3 -14.90 -8.40 3.26
N GLU A 4 -15.23 -7.20 2.82
CA GLU A 4 -14.24 -6.28 2.25
C GLU A 4 -13.09 -6.20 3.25
N MET A 5 -11.97 -6.78 2.87
CA MET A 5 -10.78 -6.85 3.71
C MET A 5 -10.18 -5.44 3.71
N GLY A 6 -10.63 -4.61 4.66
CA GLY A 6 -10.10 -3.27 4.87
C GLY A 6 -8.58 -3.30 5.02
N HIS A 7 -7.91 -2.23 4.60
CA HIS A 7 -6.46 -2.13 4.77
C HIS A 7 -6.11 -2.00 6.26
N GLU A 8 -5.21 -2.86 6.74
CA GLU A 8 -4.87 -2.98 8.16
C GLU A 8 -3.61 -2.19 8.53
N TYR A 9 -2.72 -1.94 7.56
CA TYR A 9 -1.43 -1.30 7.78
C TYR A 9 -1.15 -0.20 6.78
N LEU A 10 -0.56 0.90 7.27
CA LEU A 10 0.00 1.97 6.45
C LEU A 10 1.53 1.99 6.61
N LEU A 11 2.24 1.86 5.50
CA LEU A 11 3.69 2.02 5.41
C LEU A 11 4.02 3.36 4.74
N ILE A 12 4.58 4.30 5.49
CA ILE A 12 5.02 5.61 5.00
C ILE A 12 6.51 5.57 4.68
N GLY A 13 6.85 5.72 3.40
CA GLY A 13 8.20 5.58 2.87
C GLY A 13 8.59 4.13 2.66
N CYS A 14 8.95 3.76 1.42
CA CYS A 14 9.29 2.39 1.04
C CYS A 14 10.63 2.31 0.29
N GLY A 15 11.65 2.92 0.87
CA GLY A 15 13.06 2.68 0.51
C GLY A 15 13.52 1.25 0.87
N ASN A 16 14.82 1.05 1.07
CA ASN A 16 15.38 -0.29 1.28
C ASN A 16 14.82 -1.00 2.52
N HIS A 17 14.70 -0.30 3.65
CA HIS A 17 14.14 -0.88 4.88
C HIS A 17 12.62 -1.05 4.80
N GLY A 18 11.91 -0.08 4.21
CA GLY A 18 10.47 -0.18 4.01
C GLY A 18 10.12 -1.39 3.13
N GLU A 19 10.89 -1.67 2.07
CA GLU A 19 10.65 -2.86 1.25
C GLU A 19 10.91 -4.17 2.00
N ARG A 20 11.91 -4.21 2.90
CA ARG A 20 12.12 -5.39 3.76
C ARG A 20 10.90 -5.63 4.66
N LEU A 21 10.35 -4.58 5.25
CA LEU A 21 9.13 -4.67 6.05
C LEU A 21 7.93 -5.08 5.18
N LEU A 22 7.78 -4.48 3.99
CA LEU A 22 6.72 -4.84 3.04
C LEU A 22 6.74 -6.33 2.71
N LYS A 23 7.91 -6.92 2.43
CA LYS A 23 8.04 -8.37 2.21
C LYS A 23 7.53 -9.20 3.39
N MET A 24 7.78 -8.75 4.63
CA MET A 24 7.27 -9.42 5.83
C MET A 24 5.74 -9.34 5.94
N LEU A 25 5.16 -8.17 5.65
CA LEU A 25 3.71 -7.97 5.61
C LEU A 25 3.05 -8.83 4.52
N ILE A 26 3.71 -8.93 3.36
CA ILE A 26 3.29 -9.77 2.24
C ILE A 26 3.29 -11.25 2.61
N ASN A 27 4.36 -11.75 3.21
CA ASN A 27 4.43 -13.15 3.63
C ASN A 27 3.34 -13.52 4.66
N ARG A 28 2.84 -12.53 5.40
CA ARG A 28 1.73 -12.69 6.36
C ARG A 28 0.35 -12.44 5.76
N LYS A 29 0.27 -12.07 4.47
CA LYS A 29 -0.95 -11.72 3.74
C LYS A 29 -1.75 -10.59 4.41
N LEU A 30 -1.05 -9.59 4.93
CA LEU A 30 -1.66 -8.45 5.63
C LEU A 30 -2.00 -7.34 4.63
N ASN A 31 -3.24 -6.82 4.67
CA ASN A 31 -3.66 -5.75 3.78
C ASN A 31 -2.90 -4.46 4.10
N THR A 32 -2.11 -3.98 3.14
CA THR A 32 -1.13 -2.90 3.38
C THR A 32 -1.27 -1.79 2.34
N VAL A 33 -1.30 -0.54 2.76
CA VAL A 33 -1.09 0.62 1.90
C VAL A 33 0.36 1.11 2.04
N VAL A 34 1.01 1.36 0.92
CA VAL A 34 2.37 1.90 0.85
C VAL A 34 2.32 3.29 0.25
N LEU A 35 2.69 4.30 1.03
CA LEU A 35 2.91 5.66 0.57
C LEU A 35 4.39 5.86 0.21
N GLU A 36 4.66 6.07 -1.08
CA GLU A 36 5.99 6.41 -1.57
C GLU A 36 5.91 7.60 -2.51
N THR A 37 6.55 8.71 -2.10
CA THR A 37 6.51 9.99 -2.83
C THR A 37 7.56 10.05 -3.93
N ASN A 38 8.63 9.25 -3.85
CA ASN A 38 9.60 9.14 -4.93
C ASN A 38 8.99 8.35 -6.11
N LYS A 39 8.73 9.07 -7.22
CA LYS A 39 8.07 8.50 -8.41
C LYS A 39 8.78 7.29 -8.99
N LYS A 40 10.11 7.33 -9.11
CA LYS A 40 10.89 6.22 -9.67
C LYS A 40 10.74 4.98 -8.78
N ARG A 41 10.92 5.16 -7.48
CA ARG A 41 10.76 4.08 -6.50
C ARG A 41 9.36 3.49 -6.50
N LEU A 42 8.32 4.32 -6.62
CA LEU A 42 6.94 3.87 -6.68
C LEU A 42 6.68 2.99 -7.91
N ILE A 43 7.23 3.35 -9.08
CA ILE A 43 7.13 2.54 -10.30
C ILE A 43 7.81 1.19 -10.08
N ASP A 44 9.05 1.19 -9.57
CA ASP A 44 9.79 -0.04 -9.29
C ASP A 44 9.01 -0.97 -8.32
N LEU A 45 8.41 -0.40 -7.28
CA LEU A 45 7.58 -1.16 -6.33
C LEU A 45 6.32 -1.72 -7.00
N LYS A 46 5.60 -0.92 -7.79
CA LYS A 46 4.40 -1.39 -8.50
C LYS A 46 4.71 -2.53 -9.46
N ASP A 47 5.82 -2.45 -10.19
CA ASP A 47 6.22 -3.50 -11.13
C ASP A 47 6.64 -4.79 -10.41
N ASN A 48 7.43 -4.68 -9.33
CA ASN A 48 7.91 -5.82 -8.56
C ASN A 48 6.80 -6.56 -7.80
N TYR A 49 5.73 -5.87 -7.41
CA TYR A 49 4.65 -6.40 -6.58
C TYR A 49 3.28 -6.40 -7.27
N LYS A 50 3.23 -6.29 -8.61
CA LYS A 50 1.97 -6.20 -9.39
C LYS A 50 0.99 -7.37 -9.17
N GLU A 51 1.50 -8.56 -8.85
CA GLU A 51 0.68 -9.76 -8.61
C GLU A 51 0.14 -9.84 -7.16
N VAL A 52 0.56 -8.93 -6.27
CA VAL A 52 0.20 -8.93 -4.85
C VAL A 52 -1.08 -8.13 -4.62
N LYS A 53 -2.22 -8.83 -4.54
CA LYS A 53 -3.56 -8.21 -4.54
C LYS A 53 -3.94 -7.42 -3.28
N TYR A 54 -3.25 -7.62 -2.16
CA TYR A 54 -3.56 -6.99 -0.88
C TYR A 54 -2.56 -5.87 -0.51
N VAL A 55 -1.75 -5.43 -1.47
CA VAL A 55 -0.86 -4.27 -1.31
C VAL A 55 -1.28 -3.18 -2.28
N THR A 56 -1.49 -1.99 -1.75
CA THR A 56 -1.91 -0.83 -2.54
C THR A 56 -0.84 0.26 -2.46
N PHE A 57 -0.41 0.78 -3.61
CA PHE A 57 0.67 1.77 -3.69
C PHE A 57 0.13 3.15 -4.07
N VAL A 58 0.40 4.14 -3.23
CA VAL A 58 -0.01 5.54 -3.39
C VAL A 58 1.18 6.49 -3.32
N ASN A 59 1.01 7.69 -3.84
CA ASN A 59 2.06 8.71 -3.94
C ASN A 59 1.76 10.01 -3.16
N SER A 60 0.59 10.11 -2.52
CA SER A 60 0.19 11.22 -1.65
C SER A 60 -0.81 10.75 -0.62
N LEU A 61 -0.88 11.45 0.52
CA LEU A 61 -1.89 11.19 1.56
C LEU A 61 -3.30 11.47 1.02
N ASP A 62 -3.48 12.47 0.15
CA ASP A 62 -4.77 12.78 -0.50
C ASP A 62 -5.34 11.60 -1.31
N ASN A 63 -4.47 10.68 -1.75
CA ASN A 63 -4.85 9.48 -2.49
C ASN A 63 -5.17 8.29 -1.58
N ILE A 64 -4.76 8.34 -0.31
CA ILE A 64 -5.10 7.32 0.69
C ILE A 64 -6.59 7.38 0.99
N ASP A 65 -7.15 8.56 1.27
CA ASP A 65 -8.56 8.69 1.63
C ASP A 65 -9.50 8.15 0.56
N LYS A 66 -9.19 8.40 -0.72
CA LYS A 66 -9.97 7.89 -1.86
C LYS A 66 -9.94 6.37 -1.99
N GLN A 67 -8.88 5.72 -1.51
CA GLN A 67 -8.70 4.26 -1.63
C GLN A 67 -9.08 3.50 -0.37
N LEU A 68 -8.88 4.10 0.82
CA LEU A 68 -9.25 3.50 2.09
C LEU A 68 -10.73 3.66 2.41
N ASN A 69 -11.37 4.75 1.95
CA ASN A 69 -12.74 5.04 2.32
C ASN A 69 -13.43 5.88 1.23
N PRO A 70 -14.01 5.25 0.19
CA PRO A 70 -14.70 5.96 -0.89
C PRO A 70 -15.90 6.80 -0.42
N ASN A 71 -16.34 6.64 0.84
CA ASN A 71 -17.43 7.39 1.46
C ASN A 71 -16.96 8.42 2.50
N PHE A 72 -15.65 8.66 2.65
CA PHE A 72 -15.13 9.66 3.57
C PHE A 72 -15.45 11.06 3.06
N LYS A 73 -16.23 11.82 3.84
CA LYS A 73 -16.51 13.24 3.59
C LYS A 73 -15.80 14.06 4.68
N VAL A 74 -15.00 15.04 4.24
CA VAL A 74 -14.36 16.05 5.10
C VAL A 74 -15.41 17.00 5.66
#